data_AF-R9HL06-F1
#
_entry.id   AF-R9HL06-F1
#
_cell.length_a   1.000
_cell.length_b   1.000
_cell.length_c   1.000
_cell.angle_alpha   90.00
_cell.angle_beta   90.00
_cell.angle_gamma   90.00
#
_symmetry.space_group_name_H-M   'P 1'
#
loop_
_entity.id
_entity.type
_entity.pdbx_description
1 polymer ?
#
loop_
_entity_poly.entity_id
_entity_poly.type
_entity_poly.pdbx_seq_one_letter_code
_entity_poly.pdbx_strand_id
1 'polypeptide(L)'
;MKCRKADIRKYGEQDMPYEVWAYEANDKAMITSLMEKLHNDPEIDVVLMDSPGSLKTEGLIPLFVNSDIIIVPFHYDLVTVPSTASFLMFVDRLKKAVGERMKARLFIIPNLNDGRIGKRSELVIWDNARDTFSNYGYVTAKIPKRADMERFSTMAALDMQATIVTPVFDKVYQSIFDTLQPIREKELKGRQLTENLNPKPKKKKKYDPNIVRTKSASLMRNI
;
A
#
# COMPACT_ATOMS: atom_id res chain seq x y z
N MET A 1 -14.88 -6.63 5.60
CA MET A 1 -15.60 -7.89 5.23
C MET A 1 -16.51 -7.83 4.00
N LYS A 2 -17.12 -6.70 3.61
CA LYS A 2 -18.04 -6.66 2.45
C LYS A 2 -17.40 -7.13 1.13
N CYS A 3 -16.18 -6.67 0.83
CA CYS A 3 -15.45 -7.07 -0.38
C CYS A 3 -15.13 -8.57 -0.40
N ARG A 4 -14.59 -9.12 0.71
CA ARG A 4 -14.31 -10.56 0.86
C ARG A 4 -15.55 -11.42 0.58
N LYS A 5 -16.71 -11.06 1.14
CA LYS A 5 -17.97 -11.78 0.88
C LYS A 5 -18.40 -11.71 -0.59
N ALA A 6 -18.15 -10.59 -1.27
CA ALA A 6 -18.44 -10.47 -2.70
C ALA A 6 -17.47 -11.30 -3.56
N ASP A 7 -16.19 -11.29 -3.22
CA ASP A 7 -15.17 -12.12 -3.88
C ASP A 7 -15.49 -13.62 -3.71
N ILE A 8 -15.83 -14.08 -2.50
CA ILE A 8 -16.21 -15.48 -2.25
C ILE A 8 -17.41 -15.89 -3.11
N ARG A 9 -18.44 -15.04 -3.23
CA ARG A 9 -19.58 -15.31 -4.12
C ARG A 9 -19.18 -15.41 -5.59
N LYS A 10 -18.15 -14.68 -6.01
CA LYS A 10 -17.66 -14.68 -7.40
C LYS A 10 -16.73 -15.87 -7.68
N TYR A 11 -15.83 -16.19 -6.75
CA TYR A 11 -14.69 -17.08 -6.98
C TYR A 11 -14.79 -18.43 -6.25
N GLY A 12 -15.69 -18.58 -5.27
CA GLY A 12 -15.82 -19.78 -4.43
C GLY A 12 -14.91 -19.74 -3.19
N GLU A 13 -14.99 -20.77 -2.34
CA GLU A 13 -14.26 -20.84 -1.06
C GLU A 13 -12.98 -21.68 -1.10
N GLN A 14 -12.79 -22.48 -2.16
CA GLN A 14 -11.77 -23.55 -2.21
C GLN A 14 -10.31 -23.05 -2.27
N ASP A 15 -10.07 -21.77 -2.59
CA ASP A 15 -8.74 -21.20 -2.78
C ASP A 15 -8.60 -19.83 -2.09
N MET A 16 -8.84 -19.77 -0.78
CA MET A 16 -8.63 -18.53 -0.01
C MET A 16 -7.12 -18.28 0.21
N PRO A 17 -6.55 -17.16 -0.27
CA PRO A 17 -5.10 -16.93 -0.21
C PRO A 17 -4.56 -16.57 1.18
N TYR A 18 -5.44 -16.20 2.12
CA TYR A 18 -5.13 -15.83 3.49
C TYR A 18 -6.41 -15.84 4.33
N GLU A 19 -6.26 -16.02 5.64
CA GLU A 19 -7.36 -15.89 6.59
C GLU A 19 -7.66 -14.43 6.91
N VAL A 20 -8.92 -14.11 7.21
CA VAL A 20 -9.36 -12.76 7.56
C VAL A 20 -10.21 -12.82 8.81
N TRP A 21 -9.73 -12.18 9.87
CA TRP A 21 -10.46 -12.03 11.11
C TRP A 21 -10.90 -10.58 11.32
N ALA A 22 -12.02 -10.38 12.00
CA ALA A 22 -12.53 -9.07 12.38
C ALA A 22 -12.43 -8.92 13.90
N TYR A 23 -11.69 -7.91 14.36
CA TYR A 23 -11.48 -7.61 15.77
C TYR A 23 -11.78 -6.13 16.05
N GLU A 24 -12.32 -5.85 17.23
CA GLU A 24 -12.43 -4.48 17.74
C GLU A 24 -11.22 -4.16 18.62
N ALA A 25 -10.52 -3.06 18.32
CA ALA A 25 -9.31 -2.66 19.04
C ALA A 25 -9.60 -1.92 20.37
N ASN A 26 -10.73 -2.19 21.01
CA ASN A 26 -11.24 -1.39 22.13
C ASN A 26 -10.67 -1.79 23.49
N ASP A 27 -10.15 -3.01 23.62
CA ASP A 27 -9.65 -3.57 24.87
C ASP A 27 -8.15 -3.89 24.76
N LYS A 28 -7.36 -3.24 25.63
CA LYS A 28 -5.91 -3.42 25.70
C LYS A 28 -5.50 -4.86 26.07
N ALA A 29 -6.17 -5.48 27.04
CA ALA A 29 -5.83 -6.82 27.49
C ALA A 29 -6.13 -7.85 26.39
N MET A 30 -7.26 -7.68 25.71
CA MET A 30 -7.63 -8.55 24.58
C MET A 30 -6.62 -8.44 23.44
N ILE A 31 -6.24 -7.23 23.01
CA ILE A 31 -5.25 -7.06 21.95
C ILE A 31 -3.87 -7.58 22.37
N THR A 32 -3.48 -7.41 23.63
CA THR A 32 -2.21 -7.97 24.13
C THR A 32 -2.20 -9.50 24.02
N SER A 33 -3.26 -10.17 24.48
CA SER A 33 -3.39 -11.62 24.37
C SER A 33 -3.45 -12.09 22.91
N LEU A 34 -4.09 -11.33 22.03
CA LEU A 34 -4.11 -11.61 20.59
C LEU A 34 -2.70 -11.54 19.99
N MET A 35 -1.95 -10.47 20.26
CA MET A 35 -0.56 -10.31 19.79
C MET A 35 0.32 -11.46 20.30
N GLU A 36 0.20 -11.82 21.57
CA GLU A 36 0.95 -12.94 22.15
C GLU A 36 0.63 -14.27 21.46
N LYS A 37 -0.65 -14.57 21.21
CA LYS A 37 -1.04 -15.80 20.50
C LYS A 37 -0.47 -15.84 19.10
N LEU A 38 -0.63 -14.75 18.35
CA LEU A 38 -0.19 -14.67 16.96
C LEU A 38 1.33 -14.75 16.81
N HIS A 39 2.08 -14.19 17.76
CA HIS A 39 3.54 -14.22 17.72
C HIS A 39 4.12 -15.59 18.10
N ASN A 40 3.39 -16.38 18.89
CA ASN A 40 3.83 -17.70 19.35
C ASN A 40 3.27 -18.85 18.50
N ASP A 41 2.47 -18.57 17.47
CA ASP A 41 1.92 -19.57 16.58
C ASP A 41 2.92 -19.89 15.45
N PRO A 42 3.56 -21.08 15.44
CA PRO A 42 4.56 -21.43 14.44
C PRO A 42 3.96 -21.67 13.04
N GLU A 43 2.63 -21.76 12.90
CA GLU A 43 1.97 -21.92 11.60
C GLU A 43 1.81 -20.59 10.86
N ILE A 44 1.99 -19.46 11.55
CA ILE A 44 1.76 -18.11 11.01
C ILE A 44 3.11 -17.42 10.73
N ASP A 45 3.43 -17.21 9.45
CA ASP A 45 4.65 -16.44 9.10
C ASP A 45 4.45 -14.93 9.22
N VAL A 46 3.26 -14.44 8.83
CA VAL A 46 2.97 -13.00 8.74
C VAL A 46 1.53 -12.73 9.12
N VAL A 47 1.35 -11.73 9.98
CA VAL A 47 0.04 -11.13 10.25
C VAL A 47 0.00 -9.71 9.71
N LEU A 48 -1.02 -9.41 8.90
CA LEU A 48 -1.34 -8.05 8.49
C LEU A 48 -2.51 -7.51 9.33
N MET A 49 -2.27 -6.44 10.08
CA MET A 49 -3.29 -5.78 10.89
C MET A 49 -3.71 -4.45 10.26
N ASP A 50 -4.96 -4.36 9.81
CA ASP A 50 -5.56 -3.13 9.32
C ASP A 50 -6.19 -2.35 10.48
N SER A 51 -5.42 -1.42 11.06
CA SER A 51 -5.85 -0.64 12.23
C SER A 51 -6.55 0.66 11.83
N PRO A 52 -7.54 1.14 12.61
CA PRO A 52 -8.09 2.48 12.44
C PRO A 52 -7.02 3.58 12.53
N GLY A 53 -7.16 4.64 11.73
CA GLY A 53 -6.24 5.80 11.78
C GLY A 53 -6.39 6.73 12.99
N SER A 54 -7.39 6.49 13.85
CA SER A 54 -7.64 7.30 15.04
C SER A 54 -6.86 6.75 16.23
N LEU A 55 -5.96 7.54 16.80
CA LEU A 55 -5.15 7.18 17.99
C LEU A 55 -5.92 7.19 19.33
N LYS A 56 -7.26 7.28 19.30
CA LYS A 56 -8.09 7.43 20.51
C LYS A 56 -8.42 6.11 21.19
N THR A 57 -8.13 4.97 20.56
CA THR A 57 -8.55 3.67 21.07
C THR A 57 -7.42 3.00 21.84
N GLU A 58 -7.69 2.58 23.08
CA GLU A 58 -6.67 2.07 24.00
C GLU A 58 -5.96 0.80 23.52
N GLY A 59 -6.65 -0.06 22.75
CA GLY A 59 -6.05 -1.28 22.19
C GLY A 59 -5.06 -1.03 21.05
N LEU A 60 -4.88 0.20 20.57
CA LEU A 60 -3.85 0.50 19.55
C LEU A 60 -2.44 0.52 20.11
N ILE A 61 -2.27 0.89 21.39
CA ILE A 61 -0.94 0.91 22.02
C ILE A 61 -0.29 -0.48 22.00
N PRO A 62 -0.92 -1.56 22.52
CA PRO A 62 -0.31 -2.88 22.48
C PRO A 62 -0.12 -3.38 21.05
N LEU A 63 -0.93 -2.94 20.08
CA LEU A 63 -0.74 -3.27 18.66
C LEU A 63 0.58 -2.68 18.14
N PHE A 64 0.82 -1.38 18.34
CA PHE A 64 2.06 -0.73 17.88
C PHE A 64 3.30 -1.21 18.63
N VAL A 65 3.21 -1.41 19.95
CA VAL A 65 4.36 -1.83 20.75
C VAL A 65 4.86 -3.21 20.34
N ASN A 66 3.94 -4.13 20.03
CA ASN A 66 4.27 -5.51 19.72
C ASN A 66 4.38 -5.79 18.21
N SER A 67 4.28 -4.78 17.35
CA SER A 67 4.49 -4.94 15.92
C SER A 67 5.97 -4.88 15.55
N ASP A 68 6.41 -5.74 14.64
CA ASP A 68 7.77 -5.69 14.07
C ASP A 68 7.90 -4.59 13.01
N ILE A 69 6.82 -4.35 12.25
CA ILE A 69 6.77 -3.35 11.19
C ILE A 69 5.46 -2.57 11.29
N ILE A 70 5.55 -1.24 11.13
CA ILE A 70 4.41 -0.34 10.99
C ILE A 70 4.49 0.33 9.62
N ILE A 71 3.48 0.10 8.79
CA ILE A 71 3.35 0.73 7.48
C ILE A 71 2.42 1.93 7.59
N VAL A 72 2.90 3.10 7.15
CA VAL A 72 2.19 4.38 7.26
C VAL A 72 1.95 4.93 5.85
N PRO A 73 0.86 4.53 5.17
CA PRO A 73 0.48 5.12 3.90
C PRO A 73 -0.07 6.53 4.14
N PHE A 74 0.41 7.51 3.37
CA PHE A 74 -0.06 8.89 3.47
C PHE A 74 -0.18 9.55 2.10
N HIS A 75 -1.00 10.58 1.97
CA HIS A 75 -1.13 11.39 0.76
C HIS A 75 -0.52 12.78 0.98
N TYR A 76 0.04 13.36 -0.07
CA TYR A 76 0.59 14.71 -0.04
C TYR A 76 -0.53 15.74 -0.19
N ASP A 77 -1.21 16.02 0.91
CA ASP A 77 -2.25 17.04 1.00
C ASP A 77 -2.19 17.77 2.36
N LEU A 78 -2.97 18.84 2.47
CA LEU A 78 -2.96 19.75 3.62
C LEU A 78 -3.47 19.13 4.92
N VAL A 79 -4.15 17.98 4.88
CA VAL A 79 -4.77 17.33 6.03
C VAL A 79 -3.98 16.08 6.43
N THR A 80 -3.58 15.27 5.45
CA THR A 80 -2.92 13.99 5.67
C THR A 80 -1.45 14.16 6.09
N VAL A 81 -0.73 15.17 5.57
CA VAL A 81 0.66 15.43 5.99
C VAL A 81 0.74 15.80 7.47
N PRO A 82 -0.03 16.78 8.00
CA PRO A 82 -0.02 17.08 9.44
C PRO A 82 -0.50 15.91 10.31
N SER A 83 -1.51 15.16 9.86
CA SER A 83 -2.00 13.98 10.58
C SER A 83 -0.93 12.89 10.68
N THR A 84 -0.20 12.64 9.58
CA THR A 84 0.91 11.69 9.55
C THR A 84 2.05 12.17 10.46
N ALA A 85 2.41 13.44 10.44
CA ALA A 85 3.41 14.00 11.35
C ALA A 85 3.02 13.76 12.82
N SER A 86 1.75 14.02 13.17
CA SER A 86 1.21 13.79 14.52
C SER A 86 1.30 12.31 14.93
N PHE A 87 0.99 11.41 14.01
CA PHE A 87 1.12 9.96 14.22
C PHE A 87 2.58 9.55 14.45
N LEU A 88 3.51 10.00 13.61
CA LEU A 88 4.94 9.70 13.75
C LEU A 88 5.51 10.21 15.08
N MET A 89 5.13 11.42 15.49
CA MET A 89 5.51 11.97 16.79
C MET A 89 4.94 11.15 17.96
N PHE A 90 3.72 10.65 17.84
CA PHE A 90 3.13 9.77 18.84
C PHE A 90 3.89 8.44 18.94
N VAL A 91 4.17 7.79 17.81
CA VAL A 91 4.92 6.53 17.78
C VAL A 91 6.34 6.70 18.32
N ASP A 92 7.00 7.81 18.00
CA ASP A 92 8.33 8.15 18.55
C ASP A 92 8.30 8.32 20.08
N ARG A 93 7.31 9.04 20.61
CA ARG A 93 7.11 9.17 22.07
C ARG A 93 6.84 7.83 22.72
N LEU A 94 6.01 6.99 22.09
CA LEU A 94 5.70 5.65 22.57
C LEU A 94 6.96 4.78 22.61
N LYS A 95 7.77 4.81 21.54
CA LYS A 95 9.06 4.11 21.48
C LYS A 95 10.02 4.58 22.57
N LYS A 96 10.13 5.89 22.81
CA LYS A 96 10.94 6.46 23.90
C LYS A 96 10.47 6.04 25.29
N ALA A 97 9.15 5.95 25.49
CA ALA A 97 8.57 5.53 26.77
C ALA A 97 8.72 4.03 27.03
N VAL A 98 8.63 3.21 25.98
CA VAL A 98 8.63 1.74 26.08
C VAL A 98 10.04 1.15 25.99
N GLY A 99 10.96 1.86 25.34
CA GLY A 99 12.37 1.47 25.15
C GLY A 99 12.53 0.30 24.19
N GLU A 100 13.53 -0.55 24.46
CA GLU A 100 13.92 -1.71 23.65
C GLU A 100 12.82 -2.75 23.43
N ARG A 101 11.72 -2.67 24.20
CA ARG A 101 10.55 -3.53 23.99
C ARG A 101 9.80 -3.21 22.70
N MET A 102 9.90 -1.98 22.17
CA MET A 102 9.27 -1.60 20.91
C MET A 102 10.28 -1.66 19.77
N LYS A 103 10.26 -2.78 19.03
CA LYS A 103 11.18 -3.05 17.91
C LYS A 103 10.67 -2.54 16.55
N ALA A 104 9.43 -2.06 16.52
CA ALA A 104 8.74 -1.62 15.31
C ALA A 104 9.63 -0.75 14.39
N ARG A 105 9.78 -1.20 13.15
CA ARG A 105 10.38 -0.44 12.05
C ARG A 105 9.28 0.25 11.26
N LEU A 106 9.43 1.55 11.00
CA LEU A 106 8.43 2.32 10.27
C LEU A 106 8.76 2.39 8.78
N PHE A 107 7.77 2.06 7.94
CA PHE A 107 7.79 2.29 6.50
C PHE A 107 6.74 3.33 6.14
N ILE A 108 7.18 4.51 5.72
CA ILE A 108 6.32 5.65 5.45
C ILE A 108 6.15 5.73 3.94
N ILE A 109 4.91 5.51 3.46
CA ILE A 109 4.64 5.29 2.04
C ILE A 109 3.86 6.48 1.48
N PRO A 110 4.48 7.34 0.65
CA PRO A 110 3.73 8.34 -0.10
C PRO A 110 2.84 7.62 -1.13
N ASN A 111 1.54 7.68 -0.90
CA ASN A 111 0.51 6.98 -1.66
C ASN A 111 -0.37 7.96 -2.45
N LEU A 112 -1.06 7.43 -3.46
CA LEU A 112 -1.94 8.19 -4.35
C LEU A 112 -1.24 9.37 -5.03
N ASN A 113 0.06 9.25 -5.31
CA ASN A 113 0.83 10.33 -5.90
C ASN A 113 0.37 10.63 -7.34
N ASP A 114 0.04 11.89 -7.62
CA ASP A 114 -0.25 12.38 -8.96
C ASP A 114 0.74 13.47 -9.32
N GLY A 115 1.67 13.16 -10.24
CA GLY A 115 2.74 14.08 -10.64
C GLY A 115 2.25 15.33 -11.39
N ARG A 116 0.96 15.45 -11.67
CA ARG A 116 0.34 16.64 -12.28
C ARG A 116 -0.16 17.65 -11.25
N ILE A 117 -0.19 17.26 -9.97
CA ILE A 117 -0.70 18.06 -8.86
C ILE A 117 0.51 18.60 -8.08
N GLY A 118 0.40 19.86 -7.64
CA GLY A 118 1.42 20.52 -6.83
C GLY A 118 1.92 21.80 -7.47
N LYS A 119 1.64 22.94 -6.84
CA LYS A 119 2.34 24.20 -7.08
C LYS A 119 3.78 24.06 -6.62
N ARG A 120 4.69 24.87 -7.17
CA ARG A 120 6.11 24.87 -6.79
C ARG A 120 6.32 24.96 -5.26
N SER A 121 5.53 25.78 -4.58
CA SER A 121 5.56 25.92 -3.12
C SER A 121 5.11 24.65 -2.39
N GLU A 122 4.11 23.93 -2.92
CA GLU A 122 3.62 22.68 -2.33
C GLU A 122 4.65 21.57 -2.49
N LEU A 123 5.32 21.49 -3.65
CA LEU A 123 6.38 20.51 -3.88
C LEU A 123 7.54 20.67 -2.88
N VAL A 124 7.96 21.91 -2.59
CA VAL A 124 8.99 22.19 -1.59
C VAL A 124 8.54 21.73 -0.20
N ILE A 125 7.27 21.96 0.17
CA ILE A 125 6.72 21.48 1.45
C ILE A 125 6.71 19.94 1.49
N TRP A 126 6.39 19.28 0.38
CA TRP A 126 6.36 17.81 0.30
C TRP A 126 7.75 17.18 0.41
N ASP A 127 8.76 17.82 -0.16
CA ASP A 127 10.16 17.39 -0.03
C ASP A 127 10.65 17.60 1.41
N ASN A 128 10.37 18.76 2.02
CA ASN A 128 10.68 19.00 3.44
C ASN A 128 9.95 18.01 4.37
N ALA A 129 8.70 17.66 4.07
CA ALA A 129 7.95 16.66 4.82
C ALA A 129 8.60 15.26 4.68
N ARG A 130 9.05 14.90 3.47
CA ARG A 130 9.78 13.64 3.24
C ARG A 130 11.04 13.57 4.09
N ASP A 131 11.86 14.63 4.07
CA ASP A 131 13.10 14.70 4.83
C ASP A 131 12.82 14.63 6.33
N THR A 132 11.80 15.37 6.80
CA THR A 132 11.37 15.33 8.20
C THR A 132 10.92 13.93 8.62
N PHE A 133 10.13 13.25 7.79
CA PHE A 133 9.60 11.92 8.07
C PHE A 133 10.69 10.85 8.07
N SER A 134 11.79 11.05 7.32
CA SER A 134 12.93 10.14 7.30
C SER A 134 13.64 10.00 8.65
N ASN A 135 13.47 10.97 9.56
CA ASN A 135 13.98 10.88 10.94
C ASN A 135 13.25 9.84 11.80
N TYR A 136 12.06 9.40 11.39
CA TYR A 136 11.22 8.47 12.15
C TYR A 136 11.24 7.04 11.58
N GLY A 137 11.56 6.88 10.30
CA GLY A 137 11.51 5.61 9.60
C GLY A 137 11.92 5.73 8.14
N TYR A 138 11.80 4.64 7.39
CA TYR A 138 12.17 4.62 5.98
C TYR A 138 11.03 5.17 5.12
N VAL A 139 11.26 6.31 4.45
CA VAL A 139 10.29 6.85 3.48
C VAL A 139 10.52 6.20 2.11
N THR A 140 9.53 5.45 1.63
CA THR A 140 9.64 4.65 0.40
C THR A 140 9.52 5.50 -0.86
N ALA A 141 9.61 4.85 -2.04
CA ALA A 141 9.21 5.45 -3.30
C ALA A 141 7.71 5.77 -3.32
N LYS A 142 7.28 6.70 -4.18
CA LYS A 142 5.88 7.10 -4.26
C LYS A 142 5.06 6.04 -5.01
N ILE A 143 3.92 5.63 -4.46
CA ILE A 143 2.92 4.82 -5.18
C ILE A 143 2.03 5.76 -5.99
N PRO A 144 1.97 5.63 -7.33
CA PRO A 144 1.18 6.52 -8.18
C PRO A 144 -0.32 6.25 -8.06
N LYS A 145 -1.13 7.31 -8.19
CA LYS A 145 -2.57 7.20 -8.36
C LYS A 145 -2.89 6.59 -9.73
N ARG A 146 -3.44 5.38 -9.75
CA ARG A 146 -3.73 4.62 -10.97
C ARG A 146 -5.11 3.97 -10.84
N ALA A 147 -5.90 4.00 -11.91
CA ALA A 147 -7.24 3.39 -11.91
C ALA A 147 -7.20 1.88 -11.63
N ASP A 148 -6.12 1.19 -12.02
CA ASP A 148 -6.00 -0.25 -11.75
C ASP A 148 -5.79 -0.53 -10.25
N MET A 149 -5.23 0.42 -9.48
CA MET A 149 -5.13 0.31 -8.01
C MET A 149 -6.50 0.37 -7.31
N GLU A 150 -7.53 0.90 -7.97
CA GLU A 150 -8.91 0.91 -7.45
C GLU A 150 -9.63 -0.43 -7.67
N ARG A 151 -9.08 -1.31 -8.53
CA ARG A 151 -9.65 -2.61 -8.87
C ARG A 151 -8.94 -3.72 -8.10
N PHE A 152 -9.22 -3.85 -6.82
CA PHE A 152 -8.64 -4.91 -5.99
C PHE A 152 -9.60 -6.08 -5.79
N SER A 153 -9.03 -7.24 -5.48
CA SER A 153 -9.74 -8.42 -5.01
C SER A 153 -8.96 -9.00 -3.83
N THR A 154 -9.68 -9.61 -2.90
CA THR A 154 -9.10 -10.39 -1.80
C THR A 154 -8.76 -11.82 -2.22
N MET A 155 -9.15 -12.24 -3.43
CA MET A 155 -9.01 -13.63 -3.91
C MET A 155 -8.29 -13.75 -5.25
N ALA A 156 -8.50 -12.79 -6.17
CA ALA A 156 -7.88 -12.81 -7.48
C ALA A 156 -6.44 -12.28 -7.45
N ALA A 157 -5.66 -12.67 -8.45
CA ALA A 157 -4.31 -12.15 -8.65
C ALA A 157 -4.36 -10.66 -9.01
N LEU A 158 -3.32 -9.93 -8.60
CA LEU A 158 -3.22 -8.48 -8.70
C LEU A 158 -2.03 -8.10 -9.59
N ASP A 159 -1.83 -8.78 -10.72
CA ASP A 159 -0.61 -8.66 -11.54
C ASP A 159 -0.33 -7.22 -11.99
N MET A 160 -1.38 -6.47 -12.38
CA MET A 160 -1.23 -5.07 -12.77
C MET A 160 -0.82 -4.18 -11.60
N GLN A 161 -1.40 -4.41 -10.43
CA GLN A 161 -1.09 -3.66 -9.20
C GLN A 161 0.28 -4.06 -8.66
N ALA A 162 0.67 -5.33 -8.79
CA ALA A 162 1.96 -5.86 -8.37
C ALA A 162 3.08 -5.03 -9.00
N THR A 163 3.07 -4.85 -10.32
CA THR A 163 4.08 -4.03 -11.01
C THR A 163 4.17 -2.59 -10.51
N ILE A 164 3.07 -2.02 -9.99
CA ILE A 164 3.01 -0.66 -9.46
C ILE A 164 3.61 -0.61 -8.04
N VAL A 165 3.35 -1.62 -7.22
CA VAL A 165 3.67 -1.60 -5.79
C VAL A 165 5.00 -2.30 -5.46
N THR A 166 5.51 -3.19 -6.32
CA THR A 166 6.77 -3.93 -6.14
C THR A 166 7.93 -3.06 -5.66
N PRO A 167 8.25 -1.88 -6.25
CA PRO A 167 9.38 -1.07 -5.80
C PRO A 167 9.29 -0.62 -4.33
N VAL A 168 8.07 -0.54 -3.79
CA VAL A 168 7.81 -0.20 -2.39
C VAL A 168 7.78 -1.44 -1.51
N PHE A 169 7.04 -2.46 -1.92
CA PHE A 169 6.83 -3.66 -1.10
C PHE A 169 8.02 -4.60 -1.09
N ASP A 170 8.92 -4.57 -2.07
CA ASP A 170 10.18 -5.31 -2.02
C ASP A 170 11.03 -4.89 -0.82
N LYS A 171 11.03 -3.59 -0.47
CA LYS A 171 11.75 -3.10 0.71
C LYS A 171 11.13 -3.57 2.02
N VAL A 172 9.80 -3.68 2.05
CA VAL A 172 9.09 -4.22 3.20
C VAL A 172 9.35 -5.73 3.30
N TYR A 173 9.22 -6.45 2.19
CA TYR A 173 9.43 -7.90 2.13
C TYR A 173 10.86 -8.29 2.52
N GLN A 174 11.85 -7.61 1.95
CA GLN A 174 13.25 -7.78 2.33
C GLN A 174 13.50 -7.44 3.81
N SER A 175 12.74 -6.52 4.39
CA SER A 175 12.84 -6.21 5.82
C SER A 175 12.21 -7.27 6.73
N ILE A 176 11.29 -8.09 6.22
CA ILE A 176 10.65 -9.17 6.97
C ILE A 176 11.49 -10.44 6.87
N PHE A 177 11.96 -10.77 5.67
CA PHE A 177 12.53 -12.09 5.36
C PHE A 177 14.01 -12.09 4.99
N ASP A 178 14.66 -10.92 4.94
CA ASP A 178 16.05 -10.75 4.49
C ASP A 178 16.34 -11.30 3.08
N THR A 179 15.29 -11.50 2.27
CA THR A 179 15.36 -12.00 0.90
C THR A 179 14.24 -11.39 0.06
N LEU A 180 14.40 -11.44 -1.27
CA LEU A 180 13.32 -11.21 -2.24
C LEU A 180 12.84 -12.51 -2.89
N GLN A 181 13.46 -13.65 -2.54
CA GLN A 181 13.01 -14.95 -2.99
C GLN A 181 11.73 -15.34 -2.25
N PRO A 182 10.74 -15.93 -2.93
CA PRO A 182 9.54 -16.42 -2.27
C PRO A 182 9.88 -17.42 -1.17
N ILE A 183 9.39 -17.18 0.04
CA ILE A 183 9.53 -18.12 1.17
C ILE A 183 8.58 -19.33 1.06
N ARG A 184 7.57 -19.26 0.18
CA ARG A 184 6.64 -20.35 -0.14
C ARG A 184 6.39 -20.38 -1.65
N GLU A 185 6.27 -21.58 -2.20
CA GLU A 185 5.82 -21.75 -3.59
C GLU A 185 4.32 -21.41 -3.69
N LYS A 186 3.97 -20.59 -4.68
CA LYS A 186 2.59 -20.19 -4.92
C LYS A 186 1.98 -21.11 -5.96
N GLU A 187 1.26 -22.14 -5.53
CA GLU A 187 0.40 -22.90 -6.44
C GLU A 187 -0.82 -22.04 -6.81
N LEU A 188 -0.72 -21.32 -7.93
CA LEU A 188 -1.89 -20.66 -8.53
C LEU A 188 -2.79 -21.73 -9.15
N LYS A 189 -4.01 -21.91 -8.63
CA LYS A 189 -4.98 -22.88 -9.16
C LYS A 189 -5.96 -22.22 -10.13
N GLY A 190 -6.26 -22.95 -11.22
CA GLY A 190 -7.33 -22.74 -12.22
C GLY A 190 -7.82 -21.32 -12.48
N ARG A 191 -8.66 -20.78 -11.60
CA ARG A 191 -9.37 -19.50 -11.79
C ARG A 191 -8.45 -18.28 -11.66
N GLN A 192 -7.44 -18.33 -10.80
CA GLN A 192 -6.47 -17.25 -10.64
C GLN A 192 -5.61 -17.06 -11.91
N LEU A 193 -5.39 -18.14 -12.69
CA LEU A 193 -4.64 -18.11 -13.95
C LEU A 193 -5.43 -17.46 -15.10
N THR A 194 -6.75 -17.63 -15.14
CA THR A 194 -7.58 -17.20 -16.28
C THR A 194 -7.87 -15.69 -16.32
N GLU A 195 -7.93 -14.99 -15.18
CA GLU A 195 -8.07 -13.52 -15.16
C GLU A 195 -6.74 -12.82 -15.53
N ASN A 196 -5.60 -13.50 -15.41
CA ASN A 196 -4.26 -12.98 -15.77
C ASN A 196 -4.02 -12.94 -17.29
N LEU A 197 -4.77 -13.73 -18.07
CA LEU A 197 -4.55 -13.90 -19.52
C LEU A 197 -5.36 -12.94 -20.41
N ASN A 198 -6.27 -12.13 -19.86
CA ASN A 198 -7.10 -11.21 -20.64
C ASN A 198 -6.78 -9.73 -20.37
N PRO A 199 -5.67 -9.19 -20.90
CA PRO A 199 -5.57 -7.75 -21.08
C PRO A 199 -6.68 -7.31 -22.04
N LYS A 200 -7.51 -6.35 -21.62
CA LYS A 200 -8.52 -5.74 -22.51
C LYS A 200 -7.87 -5.41 -23.85
N PRO A 201 -8.49 -5.76 -25.00
CA PRO A 201 -7.89 -5.45 -26.29
C PRO A 201 -7.63 -3.94 -26.37
N LYS A 202 -6.37 -3.58 -26.66
CA LYS A 202 -5.99 -2.19 -26.93
C LYS A 202 -6.99 -1.64 -27.95
N LYS A 203 -7.73 -0.59 -27.60
CA LYS A 203 -8.62 0.11 -28.54
C LYS A 203 -7.78 0.42 -29.79
N LYS A 204 -8.05 -0.26 -30.90
CA LYS A 204 -7.49 0.13 -32.20
C LYS A 204 -7.88 1.59 -32.40
N LYS A 205 -6.89 2.47 -32.60
CA LYS A 205 -7.16 3.82 -33.08
C LYS A 205 -8.02 3.66 -34.33
N LYS A 206 -9.25 4.16 -34.29
CA LYS A 206 -10.08 4.24 -35.49
C LYS A 206 -9.32 5.15 -36.45
N TYR A 207 -8.91 4.59 -37.59
CA TYR A 207 -8.47 5.35 -38.74
C TYR A 207 -9.68 6.19 -39.17
N ASP A 208 -9.55 7.51 -39.06
CA ASP A 208 -10.53 8.45 -39.61
C ASP A 208 -10.15 8.70 -41.08
N PRO A 209 -10.94 8.24 -42.05
CA PRO A 209 -10.63 8.42 -43.47
C PRO A 209 -10.68 9.89 -43.93
N ASN A 210 -11.11 10.83 -43.08
CA ASN A 210 -11.31 12.23 -43.47
C ASN A 210 -10.12 13.16 -43.19
N ILE A 211 -8.97 12.66 -42.71
CA ILE A 211 -7.74 13.47 -42.57
C ILE A 211 -6.88 13.37 -43.85
N VAL A 212 -7.49 13.65 -45.01
CA VAL A 212 -6.76 14.05 -46.22
C VAL A 212 -7.59 15.11 -46.93
N ARG A 213 -7.43 16.37 -46.53
CA ARG A 213 -7.53 17.55 -47.41
C ARG A 213 -7.22 18.82 -46.63
N THR A 214 -5.94 19.17 -46.55
CA THR A 214 -5.39 20.50 -46.91
C THR A 214 -3.90 20.56 -46.56
N LYS A 215 -3.05 20.29 -47.56
CA LYS A 215 -1.71 20.87 -47.62
C LYS A 215 -1.73 21.90 -48.74
N SER A 216 -1.54 23.17 -48.40
CA SER A 216 -1.02 24.31 -49.18
C SER A 216 -1.36 25.55 -48.35
N ALA A 217 -0.49 26.50 -48.01
CA ALA A 217 0.79 26.86 -48.59
C ALA A 217 1.59 27.71 -47.57
N SER A 218 2.83 28.01 -47.96
CA SER A 218 3.72 29.06 -47.44
C SER A 218 4.66 28.67 -46.31
N LEU A 219 5.82 28.13 -46.71
CA LEU A 219 7.07 28.75 -46.28
C LEU A 219 8.15 28.49 -47.33
N MET A 220 8.50 29.54 -48.09
CA MET A 220 9.72 29.63 -48.86
C MET A 220 10.11 31.10 -48.93
N ARG A 221 11.43 31.31 -48.83
CA ARG A 221 12.24 32.54 -48.96
C ARG A 221 12.59 33.22 -47.64
N ASN A 222 13.81 33.67 -47.40
CA ASN A 222 15.18 33.41 -47.89
C ASN A 222 16.05 34.46 -47.16
N ILE A 223 17.34 34.13 -46.97
CA ILE A 223 18.44 34.91 -46.36
C ILE A 223 18.50 34.77 -44.84
#